data_AF-A0A2X3I3W6-F1
#
_entry.id   AF-A0A2X3I3W6-F1
#
_cell.length_a   1.000
_cell.length_b   1.000
_cell.length_c   1.000
_cell.angle_alpha   90.00
_cell.angle_beta   90.00
_cell.angle_gamma   90.00
#
_symmetry.space_group_name_H-M   'P 1'
#
loop_
_entity.id
_entity.type
_entity.pdbx_description
1 polymer ?
#
loop_
_entity_poly.entity_id
_entity_poly.type
_entity_poly.pdbx_seq_one_letter_code
_entity_poly.pdbx_strand_id
1 'polypeptide(L)' 'MTNAVTVKNITFQEGETLICVPLIGKTLDEILG' A
#
# COMPACT_ATOMS: atom_id res chain seq x y z
N MET A 1 -9.90 -17.93 -12.79
CA MET A 1 -10.34 -16.53 -12.63
C MET A 1 -9.45 -15.97 -11.54
N THR A 2 -8.48 -15.12 -11.88
CA THR A 2 -7.56 -14.56 -10.87
C THR A 2 -8.29 -13.46 -10.13
N ASN A 3 -8.27 -13.51 -8.80
CA ASN A 3 -8.81 -12.44 -7.98
C ASN A 3 -7.83 -11.27 -8.03
N ALA A 4 -8.25 -10.17 -8.66
CA ALA A 4 -7.49 -8.94 -8.73
C ALA A 4 -8.25 -7.83 -8.02
N VAL A 5 -7.54 -7.01 -7.25
CA VAL A 5 -8.10 -5.88 -6.50
C VAL A 5 -7.35 -4.63 -6.89
N THR A 6 -8.06 -3.63 -7.40
CA THR A 6 -7.48 -2.34 -7.76
C THR A 6 -7.76 -1.31 -6.68
N VAL A 7 -6.71 -0.64 -6.21
CA VAL A 7 -6.76 0.49 -5.29
C VAL A 7 -6.13 1.68 -5.98
N LYS A 8 -6.89 2.76 -6.21
CA LYS A 8 -6.49 3.88 -7.07
C LYS A 8 -6.04 3.38 -8.46
N ASN A 9 -4.79 3.59 -8.82
CA ASN A 9 -4.17 3.19 -10.07
C ASN A 9 -3.24 1.97 -9.92
N ILE A 10 -3.28 1.28 -8.78
CA ILE A 10 -2.44 0.10 -8.48
C ILE A 10 -3.35 -1.13 -8.41
N THR A 11 -2.97 -2.20 -9.10
CA THR A 11 -3.71 -3.47 -9.11
C THR A 11 -2.90 -4.56 -8.44
N PHE A 12 -3.47 -5.16 -7.40
CA PHE A 12 -2.95 -6.33 -6.72
C PHE A 12 -3.52 -7.56 -7.41
N GLN A 13 -2.65 -8.47 -7.86
CA GLN A 13 -3.03 -9.69 -8.56
C GLN A 13 -2.11 -10.84 -8.16
N GLU A 14 -2.64 -12.06 -8.29
CA GLU A 14 -1.90 -13.28 -8.01
C GLU A 14 -0.66 -13.39 -8.90
N GLY A 15 0.49 -13.75 -8.31
CA GLY A 15 1.79 -13.86 -9.02
C GLY A 15 2.60 -12.57 -9.08
N GLU A 16 2.06 -11.43 -8.66
CA GLU A 16 2.77 -10.17 -8.54
C GLU A 16 2.88 -9.74 -7.07
N THR A 17 4.10 -9.44 -6.61
CA THR A 17 4.33 -8.98 -5.24
C THR A 17 4.48 -7.46 -5.22
N LEU A 18 3.59 -6.79 -4.50
CA LEU A 18 3.66 -5.35 -4.25
C LEU A 18 3.99 -5.10 -2.77
N ILE A 19 4.77 -4.07 -2.50
CA ILE A 19 5.28 -3.77 -1.15
C ILE A 19 4.41 -2.71 -0.48
N CYS A 20 4.01 -2.98 0.76
CA CYS A 20 3.40 -2.00 1.66
C CYS A 20 4.40 -1.63 2.75
N VAL A 21 4.60 -0.34 2.97
CA VAL A 21 5.45 0.18 4.05
C VAL A 21 4.55 0.98 5.00
N PRO A 22 4.48 0.61 6.29
CA PRO A 22 3.71 1.38 7.26
C PRO A 22 4.44 2.69 7.58
N LEU A 23 3.68 3.78 7.69
CA LEU A 23 4.14 5.01 8.32
C LEU A 23 3.86 4.93 9.82
N ILE A 24 4.86 5.23 10.65
CA ILE A 24 4.76 5.14 12.12
C ILE A 24 5.16 6.49 12.71
N GLY A 25 4.20 7.15 13.36
CA GLY A 25 4.37 8.40 14.09
C GLY A 25 3.13 8.65 14.95
N LYS A 26 3.31 9.36 16.08
CA LYS A 26 2.24 9.73 17.02
C LYS A 26 1.70 11.12 16.76
N THR A 27 2.53 12.02 16.24
CA THR A 27 2.15 13.40 15.92
C THR A 27 2.23 13.64 14.43
N LEU A 28 1.63 14.75 13.97
CA LEU A 28 1.69 15.14 12.57
C LEU A 28 3.13 15.46 12.15
N ASP A 29 3.89 16.15 13.01
CA ASP A 29 5.30 16.49 12.75
C ASP A 29 6.16 15.23 12.61
N GLU A 30 5.92 14.19 13.42
CA GLU A 30 6.64 12.91 13.30
C GLU A 30 6.35 12.16 11.98
N ILE A 31 5.18 12.38 11.38
CA ILE A 31 4.78 11.72 10.12
C ILE A 31 5.26 12.53 8.90
N LEU A 32 5.32 13.86 9.01
CA LEU A 32 5.59 14.75 7.87
C LEU A 32 7.04 15.24 7.78
N GLY A 33 7.80 15.22 8.89
CA GLY A 33 9.19 15.68 8.93
C GLY A 33 9.34 17.20 9.05
#